data_AF-A0A2H0XQQ2-F1
#
_entry.id   AF-A0A2H0XQQ2-F1
#
_cell.length_a   1.000
_cell.length_b   1.000
_cell.length_c   1.000
_cell.angle_alpha   90.00
_cell.angle_beta   90.00
_cell.angle_gamma   90.00
#
_symmetry.space_group_name_H-M   'P 1'
#
loop_
_entity.id
_entity.type
_entity.pdbx_description
1 polymer ?
#
loop_
_entity_poly.entity_id
_entity_poly.type
_entity_poly.pdbx_seq_one_letter_code
_entity_poly.pdbx_strand_id
1 'polypeptide(L)'
;MKKTVLLLIAIFLILPGVLFFNPVTQGADMKTLTIHYHRYNGQYQGWSLWTWVDQTSREVISEKRDDFGLVFKLSIEKYPPPGNIGLLPKYKNWELKDDPNRLWSRSMPTEIWILESIEAIFSEPPDTKPSIHRAFLDSPHKVTLVFTNSIRSAQATSLRPVFSLRNDVEIKGEKCLLIPYGSDSSKIVEVTTSQTLSVDSLPGEVHVEGFKPIGIYLRGILDQPEFITDEPLGAFYSKQLTKFSVYSPAATEVTLNLYDLPEGGDASLIKLKKGKNGIWKTELPGDLIGKYYTYTVDGLSQDFDPKREIVDPYARCVTTHDGRSLIFEDDTPIVKSPSFPFQDAVIYEMHVRDFSIGENSGMTNKGKYLAFTEIGTKLPGTDLSTGIDHLVELGINTIQ
;
A
#
# COMPACT_ATOMS: atom_id res chain seq x y z
N MET A 1 28.90 -65.35 -18.61
CA MET A 1 27.58 -64.71 -18.75
C MET A 1 27.76 -63.20 -18.62
N LYS A 2 27.59 -62.49 -19.74
CA LYS A 2 27.82 -61.05 -19.87
C LYS A 2 26.71 -60.28 -19.14
N LYS A 3 27.08 -59.32 -18.28
CA LYS A 3 26.23 -58.18 -17.94
C LYS A 3 27.04 -56.92 -18.20
N THR A 4 26.73 -56.33 -19.35
CA THR A 4 27.29 -55.09 -19.87
C THR A 4 26.78 -53.92 -19.03
N VAL A 5 27.70 -53.13 -18.48
CA VAL A 5 27.39 -51.83 -17.88
C VAL A 5 27.24 -50.85 -19.04
N LEU A 6 26.01 -50.39 -19.29
CA LEU A 6 25.74 -49.34 -20.27
C LEU A 6 25.94 -47.98 -19.59
N LEU A 7 27.03 -47.32 -19.95
CA LEU A 7 27.30 -45.92 -19.64
C LEU A 7 26.42 -45.06 -20.57
N LEU A 8 25.30 -44.54 -20.07
CA LEU A 8 24.47 -43.59 -20.82
C LEU A 8 25.10 -42.20 -20.72
N ILE A 9 25.89 -41.84 -21.72
CA ILE A 9 26.27 -40.45 -22.01
C ILE A 9 25.05 -39.81 -22.69
N ALA A 10 24.31 -38.99 -21.96
CA ALA A 10 23.28 -38.14 -22.54
C ALA A 10 23.97 -36.96 -23.24
N ILE A 11 24.15 -37.09 -24.55
CA ILE A 11 24.49 -35.98 -25.45
C ILE A 11 23.25 -35.08 -25.50
N PHE A 12 23.31 -33.92 -24.86
CA PHE A 12 22.36 -32.83 -25.12
C PHE A 12 22.64 -32.30 -26.53
N LEU A 13 21.89 -32.81 -27.51
CA LEU A 13 21.73 -32.17 -28.81
C LEU A 13 21.05 -30.83 -28.58
N ILE A 14 21.82 -29.76 -28.69
CA ILE A 14 21.32 -28.39 -28.84
C ILE A 14 20.53 -28.37 -30.15
N LEU A 15 19.21 -28.53 -30.07
CA LEU A 15 18.33 -28.11 -31.15
C LEU A 15 18.54 -26.61 -31.34
N PRO A 16 18.76 -26.11 -32.57
CA PRO A 16 18.69 -24.69 -32.82
C PRO A 16 17.27 -24.26 -32.46
N GLY A 17 17.16 -23.40 -31.46
CA GLY A 17 15.90 -22.80 -31.08
C GLY A 17 15.27 -22.20 -32.33
N VAL A 18 14.12 -22.74 -32.71
CA VAL A 18 13.22 -22.04 -33.62
C VAL A 18 12.84 -20.79 -32.85
N LEU A 19 13.50 -19.68 -33.17
CA LEU A 19 13.03 -18.35 -32.84
C LEU A 19 11.66 -18.26 -33.49
N PHE A 20 10.62 -18.50 -32.71
CA PHE A 20 9.33 -17.90 -32.99
C PHE A 20 9.53 -16.40 -32.85
N PHE A 21 9.99 -15.78 -33.94
CA PHE A 21 9.62 -14.41 -34.21
C PHE A 21 8.10 -14.42 -34.24
N ASN A 22 7.47 -14.08 -33.12
CA ASN A 22 6.16 -13.49 -33.20
C ASN A 22 6.34 -12.31 -34.14
N PRO A 23 5.71 -12.30 -35.33
CA PRO A 23 5.66 -11.07 -36.08
C PRO A 23 5.05 -10.06 -35.13
N VAL A 24 5.74 -8.93 -34.92
CA VAL A 24 5.08 -7.73 -34.46
C VAL A 24 3.94 -7.55 -35.45
N THR A 25 2.72 -7.83 -35.00
CA THR A 25 1.53 -7.55 -35.77
C THR A 25 1.53 -6.06 -36.01
N GLN A 26 1.92 -5.71 -37.23
CA GLN A 26 1.73 -4.43 -37.85
C GLN A 26 0.31 -3.97 -37.51
N GLY A 27 0.21 -2.75 -36.95
CA GLY A 27 -0.92 -2.29 -36.15
C GLY A 27 -2.29 -2.68 -36.70
N ALA A 28 -3.07 -3.34 -35.85
CA ALA A 28 -4.51 -3.33 -36.02
C ALA A 28 -4.92 -1.87 -36.16
N ASP A 29 -5.60 -1.57 -37.26
CA ASP A 29 -6.11 -0.25 -37.62
C ASP A 29 -7.05 0.21 -36.49
N MET A 30 -6.50 0.87 -35.47
CA MET A 30 -7.23 1.33 -34.28
C MET A 30 -8.10 2.51 -34.65
N LYS A 31 -9.16 2.24 -35.43
CA LYS A 31 -10.06 3.26 -35.98
C LYS A 31 -11.14 3.62 -34.99
N THR A 32 -11.56 2.69 -34.14
CA THR A 32 -12.70 2.87 -33.24
C THR A 32 -12.35 2.47 -31.81
N LEU A 33 -12.69 3.34 -30.86
CA LEU A 33 -12.72 3.04 -29.42
C LEU A 33 -14.18 2.79 -29.02
N THR A 34 -14.46 1.61 -28.47
CA THR A 34 -15.76 1.22 -27.91
C THR A 34 -15.72 1.39 -26.40
N ILE A 35 -16.65 2.15 -25.84
CA ILE A 35 -16.76 2.39 -24.39
C ILE A 35 -18.12 1.92 -23.91
N HIS A 36 -18.08 0.99 -22.95
CA HIS A 36 -19.23 0.51 -22.21
C HIS A 36 -19.35 1.29 -20.90
N TYR A 37 -20.51 1.90 -20.64
CA TYR A 37 -20.75 2.75 -19.47
C TYR A 37 -21.91 2.27 -18.63
N HIS A 38 -21.61 1.81 -17.42
CA HIS A 38 -22.60 1.35 -16.45
C HIS A 38 -22.99 2.46 -15.48
N ARG A 39 -24.30 2.54 -15.18
CA ARG A 39 -24.86 3.38 -14.12
C ARG A 39 -25.55 2.51 -13.09
N TYR A 40 -25.20 2.69 -11.82
CA TYR A 40 -25.69 1.86 -10.73
C TYR A 40 -27.20 2.02 -10.50
N ASN A 41 -27.75 3.20 -10.80
CA ASN A 41 -29.18 3.46 -10.69
C ASN A 41 -30.01 2.97 -11.90
N GLY A 42 -29.37 2.42 -12.94
CA GLY A 42 -30.03 1.98 -14.17
C GLY A 42 -30.69 3.08 -15.02
N GLN A 43 -30.51 4.36 -14.67
CA GLN A 43 -31.13 5.50 -15.36
C GLN A 43 -30.21 6.06 -16.45
N TYR A 44 -30.39 5.59 -17.68
CA TYR A 44 -29.52 5.95 -18.81
C TYR A 44 -30.07 7.04 -19.73
N GLN A 45 -31.39 7.25 -19.73
CA GLN A 45 -32.02 8.21 -20.64
C GLN A 45 -31.48 9.62 -20.41
N GLY A 46 -31.02 10.29 -21.46
CA GLY A 46 -30.50 11.65 -21.40
C GLY A 46 -29.00 11.76 -21.10
N TRP A 47 -28.30 10.64 -20.91
CA TRP A 47 -26.84 10.62 -20.76
C TRP A 47 -26.13 10.52 -22.12
N SER A 48 -25.06 11.30 -22.27
CA SER A 48 -24.11 11.28 -23.39
C SER A 48 -22.68 11.26 -22.86
N LEU A 49 -21.70 11.10 -23.74
CA LEU A 49 -20.28 11.10 -23.39
C LEU A 49 -19.60 12.35 -23.94
N TRP A 50 -19.11 13.20 -23.06
CA TRP A 50 -18.21 14.29 -23.43
C TRP A 50 -16.78 13.77 -23.54
N THR A 51 -16.10 14.12 -24.62
CA THR A 51 -14.77 13.62 -24.95
C THR A 51 -13.87 14.76 -25.39
N TRP A 52 -12.58 14.68 -25.07
CA TRP A 52 -11.63 15.75 -25.46
C TRP A 52 -10.20 15.26 -25.63
N VAL A 53 -9.43 15.98 -26.43
CA VAL A 53 -7.96 15.95 -26.48
C VAL A 53 -7.49 17.37 -26.78
N ASP A 54 -6.57 17.90 -25.97
CA ASP A 54 -6.13 19.29 -26.04
C ASP A 54 -7.29 20.30 -26.18
N GLN A 55 -7.37 21.02 -27.30
CA GLN A 55 -8.42 22.01 -27.60
C GLN A 55 -9.62 21.43 -28.38
N THR A 56 -9.59 20.14 -28.72
CA THR A 56 -10.67 19.47 -29.45
C THR A 56 -11.60 18.79 -28.47
N SER A 57 -12.90 19.07 -28.54
CA SER A 57 -13.93 18.39 -27.74
C SER A 57 -15.12 17.98 -28.58
N ARG A 58 -15.81 16.92 -28.16
CA ARG A 58 -16.96 16.35 -28.85
C ARG A 58 -17.94 15.78 -27.84
N GLU A 59 -19.22 15.82 -28.19
CA GLU A 59 -20.26 15.06 -27.50
C GLU A 59 -20.61 13.83 -28.35
N VAL A 60 -20.60 12.66 -27.71
CA VAL A 60 -20.91 11.38 -28.34
C VAL A 60 -22.19 10.83 -27.74
N ILE A 61 -23.16 10.55 -28.59
CA ILE A 61 -24.39 9.85 -28.20
C ILE A 61 -24.14 8.34 -28.26
N SER A 62 -24.72 7.60 -27.32
CA SER A 62 -24.61 6.15 -27.28
C SER A 62 -25.21 5.53 -28.56
N GLU A 63 -24.52 4.56 -29.14
CA GLU A 63 -25.01 3.79 -30.30
C GLU A 63 -26.13 2.84 -29.89
N LYS A 64 -25.97 2.20 -28.72
CA LYS A 64 -26.90 1.22 -28.18
C LYS A 64 -26.76 1.12 -26.66
N ARG A 65 -27.60 0.26 -26.07
CA ARG A 65 -27.46 -0.24 -24.71
C ARG A 65 -27.31 -1.76 -24.76
N ASP A 66 -26.39 -2.30 -23.99
CA ASP A 66 -26.26 -3.73 -23.74
C ASP A 66 -26.49 -4.08 -22.26
N ASP A 67 -26.17 -5.31 -21.86
CA ASP A 67 -26.35 -5.79 -20.50
C ASP A 67 -25.47 -5.05 -19.48
N PHE A 68 -24.37 -4.44 -19.93
CA PHE A 68 -23.50 -3.63 -19.08
C PHE A 68 -24.04 -2.21 -18.94
N GLY A 69 -24.44 -1.57 -20.02
CA GLY A 69 -24.97 -0.20 -20.00
C GLY A 69 -24.97 0.48 -21.36
N LEU A 70 -24.69 1.79 -21.39
CA LEU A 70 -24.60 2.54 -22.65
C LEU A 70 -23.31 2.19 -23.39
N VAL A 71 -23.40 2.02 -24.70
CA VAL A 71 -22.24 1.74 -25.56
C VAL A 71 -21.98 2.94 -26.46
N PHE A 72 -20.80 3.53 -26.34
CA PHE A 72 -20.32 4.64 -27.17
C PHE A 72 -19.24 4.14 -28.14
N LYS A 73 -19.21 4.70 -29.35
CA LYS A 73 -18.15 4.46 -30.33
C LYS A 73 -17.52 5.77 -30.77
N LEU A 74 -16.20 5.86 -30.64
CA LEU A 74 -15.40 7.03 -31.00
C LEU A 74 -14.49 6.68 -32.16
N SER A 75 -14.47 7.48 -33.22
CA SER A 75 -13.44 7.38 -34.25
C SER A 75 -12.13 7.98 -33.73
N ILE A 76 -11.11 7.17 -33.47
CA ILE A 76 -9.84 7.59 -32.84
C ILE A 76 -9.10 8.64 -33.69
N GLU A 77 -9.25 8.57 -35.01
CA GLU A 77 -8.70 9.54 -35.98
C GLU A 77 -9.18 10.98 -35.76
N LYS A 78 -10.32 11.16 -35.08
CA LYS A 78 -10.90 12.48 -34.78
C LYS A 78 -10.24 13.20 -33.60
N TYR A 79 -9.27 12.54 -32.95
CA TYR A 79 -8.51 13.00 -31.78
C TYR A 79 -7.01 12.88 -32.08
N PRO A 80 -6.36 13.86 -32.74
CA PRO A 80 -4.98 13.72 -33.18
C PRO A 80 -4.00 13.54 -32.00
N PRO A 81 -2.89 12.81 -32.17
CA PRO A 81 -1.82 12.75 -31.17
C PRO A 81 -1.01 14.06 -31.11
N PRO A 82 -0.25 14.31 -30.04
CA PRO A 82 -0.07 13.49 -28.84
C PRO A 82 -1.24 13.63 -27.85
N GLY A 83 -1.34 12.73 -26.87
CA GLY A 83 -2.26 12.90 -25.73
C GLY A 83 -3.26 11.77 -25.51
N ASN A 84 -3.83 11.77 -24.31
CA ASN A 84 -4.90 10.86 -23.89
C ASN A 84 -6.25 11.46 -24.29
N ILE A 85 -7.21 10.60 -24.63
CA ILE A 85 -8.60 11.02 -24.86
C ILE A 85 -9.29 11.07 -23.50
N GLY A 86 -9.72 12.25 -23.10
CA GLY A 86 -10.57 12.43 -21.93
C GLY A 86 -11.99 11.94 -22.19
N LEU A 87 -12.57 11.29 -21.19
CA LEU A 87 -13.91 10.72 -21.21
C LEU A 87 -14.67 11.18 -19.94
N LEU A 88 -15.84 11.78 -20.13
CA LEU A 88 -16.70 12.24 -19.04
C LEU A 88 -18.18 12.10 -19.42
N PRO A 89 -18.92 11.14 -18.85
CA PRO A 89 -20.35 11.06 -19.06
C PRO A 89 -21.04 12.31 -18.51
N LYS A 90 -21.99 12.87 -19.26
CA LYS A 90 -22.79 14.02 -18.85
C LYS A 90 -24.27 13.79 -19.09
N TYR A 91 -25.10 14.41 -18.28
CA TYR A 91 -26.55 14.42 -18.44
C TYR A 91 -26.97 15.66 -19.20
N LYS A 92 -27.68 15.47 -20.32
CA LYS A 92 -28.29 16.53 -21.13
C LYS A 92 -27.29 17.68 -21.40
N ASN A 93 -27.70 18.92 -21.16
CA ASN A 93 -26.87 20.11 -21.29
C ASN A 93 -26.18 20.47 -19.96
N TRP A 94 -25.39 19.53 -19.43
CA TRP A 94 -24.58 19.68 -18.23
C TRP A 94 -25.37 19.89 -16.93
N GLU A 95 -26.64 19.47 -16.87
CA GLU A 95 -27.40 19.48 -15.61
C GLU A 95 -26.75 18.55 -14.57
N LEU A 96 -26.09 17.46 -15.01
CA LEU A 96 -25.22 16.62 -14.19
C LEU A 96 -24.00 16.16 -15.00
N LYS A 97 -22.94 15.79 -14.30
CA LYS A 97 -21.76 15.09 -14.85
C LYS A 97 -21.35 13.94 -13.94
N ASP A 98 -20.71 12.94 -14.52
CA ASP A 98 -20.24 11.76 -13.80
C ASP A 98 -18.72 11.79 -13.57
N ASP A 99 -18.33 12.65 -12.62
CA ASP A 99 -16.93 12.82 -12.18
C ASP A 99 -16.38 11.53 -11.54
N PRO A 100 -15.06 11.25 -11.63
CA PRO A 100 -14.02 12.11 -12.19
C PRO A 100 -13.80 11.92 -13.70
N ASN A 101 -12.93 12.77 -14.28
CA ASN A 101 -12.43 12.61 -15.64
C ASN A 101 -11.68 11.27 -15.77
N ARG A 102 -11.84 10.60 -16.91
CA ARG A 102 -11.11 9.37 -17.24
C ARG A 102 -10.23 9.63 -18.46
N LEU A 103 -8.99 9.16 -18.46
CA LEU A 103 -8.02 9.40 -19.53
C LEU A 103 -7.66 8.08 -20.20
N TRP A 104 -8.20 7.85 -21.39
CA TRP A 104 -7.82 6.70 -22.21
C TRP A 104 -6.52 6.99 -22.96
N SER A 105 -5.49 6.17 -22.76
CA SER A 105 -4.24 6.28 -23.52
C SER A 105 -4.26 5.37 -24.74
N ARG A 106 -3.48 5.74 -25.76
CA ARG A 106 -3.35 4.95 -26.99
C ARG A 106 -2.65 3.59 -26.80
N SER A 107 -2.11 3.33 -25.62
CA SER A 107 -1.55 2.02 -25.23
C SER A 107 -2.59 1.11 -24.58
N MET A 108 -3.78 1.62 -24.23
CA MET A 108 -4.88 0.83 -23.68
C MET A 108 -5.67 0.11 -24.79
N PRO A 109 -6.44 -0.93 -24.44
CA PRO A 109 -7.36 -1.60 -25.36
C PRO A 109 -8.37 -0.65 -26.00
N THR A 110 -8.85 -0.98 -27.20
CA THR A 110 -9.87 -0.22 -27.94
C THR A 110 -11.31 -0.62 -27.62
N GLU A 111 -11.49 -1.56 -26.69
CA GLU A 111 -12.77 -1.86 -26.07
C GLU A 111 -12.57 -1.78 -24.55
N ILE A 112 -13.34 -0.90 -23.90
CA ILE A 112 -13.15 -0.56 -22.50
C ILE A 112 -14.49 -0.45 -21.77
N TRP A 113 -14.42 -0.60 -20.45
CA TRP A 113 -15.56 -0.46 -19.54
C TRP A 113 -15.28 0.64 -18.52
N ILE A 114 -16.28 1.46 -18.24
CA ILE A 114 -16.25 2.49 -17.20
C ILE A 114 -17.51 2.39 -16.34
N LEU A 115 -17.35 2.62 -15.04
CA LEU A 115 -18.43 2.58 -14.05
C LEU A 115 -18.75 3.98 -13.54
N GLU A 116 -20.03 4.24 -13.22
CA GLU A 116 -20.47 5.50 -12.62
C GLU A 116 -19.61 5.89 -11.41
N SER A 117 -19.09 7.11 -11.46
CA SER A 117 -18.22 7.73 -10.47
C SER A 117 -16.87 7.04 -10.20
N ILE A 118 -16.49 5.99 -10.91
CA ILE A 118 -15.20 5.29 -10.76
C ILE A 118 -14.19 5.79 -11.80
N GLU A 119 -13.02 6.27 -11.36
CA GLU A 119 -11.96 6.79 -12.25
C GLU A 119 -11.34 5.72 -13.17
N ALA A 120 -11.27 4.47 -12.71
CA ALA A 120 -10.63 3.40 -13.43
C ALA A 120 -11.31 3.10 -14.79
N ILE A 121 -10.47 2.84 -15.80
CA ILE A 121 -10.85 2.28 -17.09
C ILE A 121 -10.48 0.80 -17.08
N PHE A 122 -11.45 -0.08 -17.35
CA PHE A 122 -11.26 -1.52 -17.33
C PHE A 122 -11.11 -2.07 -18.75
N SER A 123 -10.23 -3.05 -18.92
CA SER A 123 -10.00 -3.78 -20.18
C SER A 123 -10.92 -4.98 -20.39
N GLU A 124 -11.75 -5.27 -19.40
CA GLU A 124 -12.74 -6.36 -19.39
C GLU A 124 -13.93 -5.92 -18.50
N PRO A 125 -15.14 -6.48 -18.68
CA PRO A 125 -16.31 -6.07 -17.91
C PRO A 125 -16.11 -6.26 -16.38
N PRO A 126 -16.08 -5.19 -15.58
CA PRO A 126 -15.95 -5.30 -14.12
C PRO A 126 -17.28 -5.69 -13.45
N ASP A 127 -17.23 -6.06 -12.16
CA ASP A 127 -18.43 -6.22 -11.33
C ASP A 127 -19.19 -4.89 -11.24
N THR A 128 -20.47 -4.93 -11.60
CA THR A 128 -21.38 -3.78 -11.63
C THR A 128 -22.24 -3.68 -10.37
N LYS A 129 -22.10 -4.59 -9.40
CA LYS A 129 -22.81 -4.49 -8.14
C LYS A 129 -22.27 -3.32 -7.31
N PRO A 130 -23.14 -2.41 -6.83
CA PRO A 130 -22.75 -1.44 -5.82
C PRO A 130 -22.08 -2.14 -4.63
N SER A 131 -20.99 -1.57 -4.13
CA SER A 131 -20.29 -2.13 -2.98
C SER A 131 -19.77 -1.04 -2.05
N ILE A 132 -19.46 -1.47 -0.83
CA ILE A 132 -18.73 -0.66 0.13
C ILE A 132 -17.26 -1.00 -0.08
N HIS A 133 -16.47 -0.02 -0.50
CA HIS A 133 -15.03 -0.17 -0.71
C HIS A 133 -14.26 -0.25 0.61
N ARG A 134 -14.67 0.50 1.63
CA ARG A 134 -14.08 0.48 2.99
C ARG A 134 -15.13 0.78 4.05
N ALA A 135 -14.94 0.18 5.23
CA ALA A 135 -15.68 0.52 6.45
C ALA A 135 -14.70 0.74 7.59
N PHE A 136 -14.67 1.93 8.18
CA PHE A 136 -13.71 2.32 9.21
C PHE A 136 -14.39 2.59 10.54
N LEU A 137 -14.04 1.84 11.58
CA LEU A 137 -14.39 2.17 12.96
C LEU A 137 -13.54 3.36 13.42
N ASP A 138 -14.19 4.53 13.55
CA ASP A 138 -13.53 5.80 13.86
C ASP A 138 -13.79 6.28 15.29
N SER A 139 -14.82 5.77 15.95
CA SER A 139 -15.08 5.96 17.38
C SER A 139 -16.09 4.91 17.84
N PRO A 140 -16.35 4.73 19.15
CA PRO A 140 -17.27 3.70 19.62
C PRO A 140 -18.66 3.78 19.00
N HIS A 141 -19.14 4.96 18.61
CA HIS A 141 -20.45 5.13 17.96
C HIS A 141 -20.38 5.51 16.49
N LYS A 142 -19.21 5.45 15.86
CA LYS A 142 -19.01 6.01 14.51
C LYS A 142 -18.28 5.04 13.59
N VAL A 143 -18.94 4.69 12.50
CA VAL A 143 -18.31 3.97 11.38
C VAL A 143 -18.39 4.81 10.12
N THR A 144 -17.28 5.02 9.43
CA THR A 144 -17.26 5.66 8.12
C THR A 144 -17.31 4.61 7.02
N LEU A 145 -18.32 4.67 6.16
CA LEU A 145 -18.45 3.84 4.98
C LEU A 145 -18.01 4.62 3.74
N VAL A 146 -17.19 3.98 2.91
CA VAL A 146 -16.76 4.50 1.61
C VAL A 146 -17.37 3.61 0.54
N PHE A 147 -18.32 4.14 -0.21
CA PHE A 147 -19.04 3.44 -1.28
C PHE A 147 -18.29 3.56 -2.61
N THR A 148 -18.48 2.59 -3.51
CA THR A 148 -17.97 2.68 -4.88
C THR A 148 -18.63 3.83 -5.65
N ASN A 149 -19.93 4.01 -5.45
CA ASN A 149 -20.75 5.06 -6.05
C ASN A 149 -21.17 6.13 -5.05
N SER A 150 -21.49 7.32 -5.55
CA SER A 150 -22.01 8.41 -4.72
C SER A 150 -23.40 8.09 -4.18
N ILE A 151 -23.61 8.33 -2.89
CA ILE A 151 -24.90 8.27 -2.20
C ILE A 151 -25.49 9.67 -2.17
N ARG A 152 -26.74 9.83 -2.58
CA ARG A 152 -27.45 11.12 -2.50
C ARG A 152 -27.98 11.39 -1.10
N SER A 153 -28.14 12.66 -0.74
CA SER A 153 -28.65 13.08 0.58
C SER A 153 -29.98 12.41 0.95
N ALA A 154 -30.93 12.33 0.02
CA ALA A 154 -32.20 11.63 0.22
C ALA A 154 -32.01 10.13 0.50
N GLN A 155 -31.11 9.46 -0.23
CA GLN A 155 -30.81 8.04 -0.07
C GLN A 155 -30.10 7.76 1.27
N ALA A 156 -29.20 8.65 1.69
CA ALA A 156 -28.47 8.51 2.96
C ALA A 156 -29.42 8.32 4.14
N THR A 157 -30.52 9.08 4.19
CA THR A 157 -31.53 8.97 5.28
C THR A 157 -32.28 7.63 5.31
N SER A 158 -32.33 6.92 4.19
CA SER A 158 -32.95 5.60 4.06
C SER A 158 -31.98 4.43 4.26
N LEU A 159 -30.66 4.67 4.33
CA LEU A 159 -29.70 3.60 4.59
C LEU A 159 -29.97 2.97 5.96
N ARG A 160 -29.87 1.64 6.02
CA ARG A 160 -30.01 0.85 7.26
C ARG A 160 -28.82 -0.09 7.42
N PRO A 161 -27.61 0.43 7.71
CA PRO A 161 -26.46 -0.42 7.95
C PRO A 161 -26.67 -1.31 9.17
N VAL A 162 -26.30 -2.57 9.05
CA VAL A 162 -26.24 -3.54 10.16
C VAL A 162 -24.79 -4.01 10.28
N PHE A 163 -24.25 -3.93 11.48
CA PHE A 163 -22.90 -4.35 11.82
C PHE A 163 -22.99 -5.70 12.53
N SER A 164 -22.56 -6.76 11.86
CA SER A 164 -22.49 -8.11 12.42
C SER A 164 -21.09 -8.32 12.99
N LEU A 165 -20.99 -8.50 14.29
CA LEU A 165 -19.74 -8.58 15.05
C LEU A 165 -19.49 -10.01 15.53
N ARG A 166 -18.38 -10.21 16.25
CA ARG A 166 -18.12 -11.50 16.91
C ARG A 166 -19.27 -11.91 17.84
N ASN A 167 -19.41 -13.22 18.06
CA ASN A 167 -20.42 -13.82 18.94
C ASN A 167 -21.86 -13.48 18.53
N ASP A 168 -22.11 -13.31 17.23
CA ASP A 168 -23.43 -13.06 16.65
C ASP A 168 -24.11 -11.78 17.20
N VAL A 169 -23.31 -10.79 17.63
CA VAL A 169 -23.82 -9.49 18.06
C VAL A 169 -24.11 -8.62 16.85
N GLU A 170 -25.34 -8.14 16.72
CA GLU A 170 -25.72 -7.19 15.69
C GLU A 170 -25.96 -5.79 16.27
N ILE A 171 -25.33 -4.78 15.66
CA ILE A 171 -25.55 -3.37 15.98
C ILE A 171 -26.13 -2.67 14.75
N LYS A 172 -27.17 -1.86 14.96
CA LYS A 172 -27.80 -1.09 13.87
C LYS A 172 -27.21 0.31 13.77
N GLY A 173 -27.04 0.79 12.54
CA GLY A 173 -26.83 2.21 12.26
C GLY A 173 -28.13 2.99 12.43
N GLU A 174 -28.10 4.06 13.21
CA GLU A 174 -29.25 4.92 13.51
C GLU A 174 -29.33 6.12 12.58
N LYS A 175 -28.17 6.68 12.24
CA LYS A 175 -28.07 7.92 11.47
C LYS A 175 -26.96 7.80 10.45
N CYS A 176 -27.24 8.18 9.21
CA CYS A 176 -26.28 8.22 8.13
C CYS A 176 -26.16 9.65 7.61
N LEU A 177 -24.95 10.20 7.59
CA LEU A 177 -24.65 11.55 7.12
C LEU A 177 -23.58 11.51 6.04
N LEU A 178 -23.76 12.30 4.98
CA LEU A 178 -22.74 12.44 3.94
C LEU A 178 -21.54 13.23 4.46
N ILE A 179 -20.34 12.89 4.00
CA ILE A 179 -19.10 13.67 4.23
C ILE A 179 -18.61 14.22 2.89
N PRO A 180 -18.45 15.54 2.69
CA PRO A 180 -18.69 16.62 3.67
C PRO A 180 -20.17 16.75 4.05
N TYR A 181 -20.43 17.17 5.29
CA TYR A 181 -21.78 17.36 5.78
C TYR A 181 -22.53 18.43 4.99
N GLY A 182 -23.80 18.16 4.68
CA GLY A 182 -24.65 19.05 3.88
C GLY A 182 -24.45 18.95 2.37
N SER A 183 -23.58 18.07 1.88
CA SER A 183 -23.47 17.79 0.45
C SER A 183 -24.73 17.13 -0.12
N ASP A 184 -25.03 17.38 -1.40
CA ASP A 184 -26.13 16.72 -2.12
C ASP A 184 -25.83 15.25 -2.43
N SER A 185 -24.55 14.92 -2.61
CA SER A 185 -24.07 13.56 -2.79
C SER A 185 -22.63 13.38 -2.32
N SER A 186 -22.31 12.21 -1.78
CA SER A 186 -20.94 11.80 -1.46
C SER A 186 -20.78 10.29 -1.51
N LYS A 187 -19.57 9.82 -1.82
CA LYS A 187 -19.18 8.42 -1.64
C LYS A 187 -18.91 8.05 -0.17
N ILE A 188 -18.74 9.05 0.68
CA ILE A 188 -18.36 8.85 2.08
C ILE A 188 -19.58 9.14 2.94
N VAL A 189 -19.96 8.15 3.76
CA VAL A 189 -21.09 8.24 4.67
C VAL A 189 -20.60 7.92 6.08
N GLU A 190 -20.80 8.85 7.00
CA GLU A 190 -20.69 8.60 8.42
C GLU A 190 -21.95 7.91 8.93
N VAL A 191 -21.77 6.81 9.67
CA VAL A 191 -22.85 6.06 10.32
C VAL A 191 -22.69 6.20 11.82
N THR A 192 -23.69 6.76 12.49
CA THR A 192 -23.84 6.71 13.95
C THR A 192 -24.52 5.40 14.34
N THR A 193 -23.95 4.65 15.29
CA THR A 193 -24.47 3.35 15.72
C THR A 193 -25.27 3.44 17.02
N SER A 194 -26.29 2.58 17.12
CA SER A 194 -27.19 2.47 18.28
C SER A 194 -26.49 2.03 19.57
N GLN A 195 -25.37 1.34 19.44
CA GLN A 195 -24.58 0.80 20.55
C GLN A 195 -23.10 1.01 20.26
N THR A 196 -22.29 0.98 21.32
CA THR A 196 -20.83 1.09 21.21
C THR A 196 -20.25 -0.14 20.52
N LEU A 197 -19.49 0.09 19.46
CA LEU A 197 -18.55 -0.84 18.86
C LEU A 197 -17.21 -0.73 19.59
N SER A 198 -16.60 -1.86 19.92
CA SER A 198 -15.26 -1.90 20.51
C SER A 198 -14.28 -2.62 19.61
N VAL A 199 -12.99 -2.33 19.74
CA VAL A 199 -11.93 -3.04 19.00
C VAL A 199 -12.01 -4.55 19.26
N ASP A 200 -12.26 -4.95 20.51
CA ASP A 200 -12.37 -6.36 20.85
C ASP A 200 -13.62 -7.02 20.27
N SER A 201 -14.68 -6.27 19.91
CA SER A 201 -15.87 -6.84 19.25
C SER A 201 -15.63 -7.22 17.79
N LEU A 202 -14.53 -6.75 17.19
CA LEU A 202 -14.14 -7.10 15.84
C LEU A 202 -13.47 -8.48 15.78
N PRO A 203 -13.51 -9.16 14.64
CA PRO A 203 -13.93 -8.73 13.31
C PRO A 203 -15.43 -8.51 13.28
N GLY A 204 -15.84 -7.68 12.34
CA GLY A 204 -17.23 -7.57 11.99
C GLY A 204 -17.35 -7.18 10.54
N GLU A 205 -18.52 -7.42 9.99
CA GLU A 205 -18.90 -6.97 8.66
C GLU A 205 -20.01 -5.94 8.78
N VAL A 206 -20.02 -5.00 7.84
CA VAL A 206 -21.17 -4.12 7.64
C VAL A 206 -21.97 -4.63 6.45
N HIS A 207 -23.27 -4.80 6.68
CA HIS A 207 -24.26 -5.07 5.66
C HIS A 207 -25.10 -3.82 5.41
N VAL A 208 -25.27 -3.45 4.15
CA VAL A 208 -26.21 -2.42 3.70
C VAL A 208 -26.98 -3.00 2.54
N GLU A 209 -28.31 -2.92 2.58
CA GLU A 209 -29.18 -3.45 1.53
C GLU A 209 -28.78 -2.91 0.15
N GLY A 210 -28.62 -3.81 -0.82
CA GLY A 210 -28.18 -3.46 -2.19
C GLY A 210 -26.66 -3.36 -2.37
N PHE A 211 -25.87 -3.54 -1.31
CA PHE A 211 -24.40 -3.53 -1.36
C PHE A 211 -23.81 -4.84 -0.86
N LYS A 212 -22.70 -5.26 -1.47
CA LYS A 212 -21.92 -6.39 -0.96
C LYS A 212 -21.38 -6.07 0.45
N PRO A 213 -21.48 -6.99 1.43
CA PRO A 213 -20.88 -6.81 2.75
C PRO A 213 -19.36 -6.63 2.68
N ILE A 214 -18.80 -5.93 3.66
CA ILE A 214 -17.35 -5.76 3.81
C ILE A 214 -16.95 -5.78 5.28
N GLY A 215 -15.74 -6.27 5.55
CA GLY A 215 -15.10 -6.19 6.86
C GLY A 215 -14.88 -4.75 7.34
N ILE A 216 -15.02 -4.56 8.64
CA ILE A 216 -14.78 -3.30 9.35
C ILE A 216 -13.29 -3.24 9.73
N TYR A 217 -12.66 -2.11 9.50
CA TYR A 217 -11.27 -1.86 9.88
C TYR A 217 -11.12 -0.75 10.89
N LEU A 218 -10.06 -0.84 11.68
CA LEU A 218 -9.74 0.16 12.68
C LEU A 218 -9.09 1.37 12.01
N ARG A 219 -9.52 2.58 12.40
CA ARG A 219 -8.87 3.83 12.03
C ARG A 219 -8.92 4.81 13.19
N GLY A 220 -9.89 5.74 13.21
CA GLY A 220 -9.95 6.78 14.24
C GLY A 220 -10.20 6.26 15.66
N ILE A 221 -10.71 5.03 15.81
CA ILE A 221 -10.86 4.42 17.14
C ILE A 221 -9.51 4.18 17.83
N LEU A 222 -8.42 4.04 17.08
CA LEU A 222 -7.08 3.87 17.63
C LEU A 222 -6.46 5.20 18.12
N ASP A 223 -7.10 6.33 17.82
CA ASP A 223 -6.71 7.65 18.34
C ASP A 223 -7.33 7.91 19.72
N GLN A 224 -8.14 6.98 20.26
CA GLN A 224 -8.69 7.12 21.60
C GLN A 224 -7.59 6.93 22.67
N PRO A 225 -7.67 7.64 23.80
CA PRO A 225 -6.63 7.61 24.83
C PRO A 225 -6.26 6.21 25.32
N GLU A 226 -7.18 5.25 25.30
CA GLU A 226 -6.91 3.87 25.71
C GLU A 226 -5.95 3.12 24.78
N PHE A 227 -5.71 3.59 23.56
CA PHE A 227 -4.77 2.99 22.59
C PHE A 227 -3.47 3.80 22.42
N ILE A 228 -3.38 4.96 23.06
CA ILE A 228 -2.19 5.82 23.05
C ILE A 228 -1.35 5.49 24.29
N THR A 229 -0.05 5.27 24.11
CA THR A 229 0.86 4.92 25.20
C THR A 229 2.32 5.19 24.82
N ASP A 230 3.11 5.58 25.82
CA ASP A 230 4.57 5.72 25.74
C ASP A 230 5.31 4.46 26.21
N GLU A 231 4.58 3.35 26.40
CA GLU A 231 5.21 2.08 26.74
C GLU A 231 6.21 1.68 25.66
N PRO A 232 7.43 1.25 26.05
CA PRO A 232 8.49 0.97 25.10
C PRO A 232 8.15 -0.26 24.25
N LEU A 233 8.45 -0.21 22.95
CA LEU A 233 8.19 -1.24 21.95
C LEU A 233 9.49 -1.75 21.33
N GLY A 234 9.50 -3.02 20.92
CA GLY A 234 10.68 -3.75 20.43
C GLY A 234 11.18 -4.83 21.38
N ALA A 235 12.42 -5.26 21.15
CA ALA A 235 13.16 -6.19 22.01
C ALA A 235 14.12 -5.44 22.94
N PHE A 236 13.93 -5.62 24.25
CA PHE A 236 14.75 -5.02 25.31
C PHE A 236 15.57 -6.10 25.99
N TYR A 237 16.83 -6.21 25.57
CA TYR A 237 17.77 -7.21 26.03
C TYR A 237 18.40 -6.83 27.38
N SER A 238 18.66 -7.86 28.19
CA SER A 238 19.60 -7.88 29.30
C SER A 238 20.17 -9.29 29.41
N LYS A 239 21.29 -9.48 30.12
CA LYS A 239 21.88 -10.81 30.33
C LYS A 239 20.94 -11.80 31.04
N GLN A 240 19.98 -11.32 31.82
CA GLN A 240 19.07 -12.16 32.59
C GLN A 240 17.79 -12.52 31.84
N LEU A 241 17.32 -11.64 30.94
CA LEU A 241 16.09 -11.82 30.16
C LEU A 241 16.03 -10.85 28.99
N THR A 242 15.20 -11.16 28.01
CA THR A 242 14.77 -10.22 26.96
C THR A 242 13.26 -10.01 27.02
N LYS A 243 12.82 -8.74 27.01
CA LYS A 243 11.41 -8.37 26.93
C LYS A 243 11.04 -8.04 25.50
N PHE A 244 9.93 -8.58 25.03
CA PHE A 244 9.39 -8.31 23.69
C PHE A 244 8.06 -7.62 23.83
N SER A 245 7.85 -6.59 23.02
CA SER A 245 6.62 -5.80 23.02
C SER A 245 6.33 -5.24 21.63
N VAL A 246 5.12 -5.45 21.13
CA VAL A 246 4.70 -4.94 19.81
C VAL A 246 3.26 -4.43 19.87
N TYR A 247 2.99 -3.32 19.19
CA TYR A 247 1.66 -2.73 19.12
C TYR A 247 0.86 -3.38 17.98
N SER A 248 -0.25 -4.04 18.33
CA SER A 248 -1.17 -4.65 17.36
C SER A 248 -2.57 -4.81 17.97
N PRO A 249 -3.32 -3.71 18.16
CA PRO A 249 -4.59 -3.71 18.90
C PRO A 249 -5.66 -4.63 18.30
N ALA A 250 -5.67 -4.74 16.97
CA ALA A 250 -6.63 -5.55 16.20
C ALA A 250 -6.28 -7.04 16.15
N ALA A 251 -5.07 -7.43 16.57
CA ALA A 251 -4.67 -8.83 16.54
C ALA A 251 -5.50 -9.68 17.51
N THR A 252 -5.67 -10.94 17.15
CA THR A 252 -6.22 -11.98 18.02
C THR A 252 -5.14 -12.90 18.57
N GLU A 253 -4.03 -13.02 17.88
CA GLU A 253 -2.85 -13.73 18.35
C GLU A 253 -1.58 -13.07 17.79
N VAL A 254 -0.55 -12.97 18.63
CA VAL A 254 0.79 -12.58 18.19
C VAL A 254 1.76 -13.65 18.67
N THR A 255 2.54 -14.19 17.75
CA THR A 255 3.56 -15.19 18.04
C THR A 255 4.93 -14.64 17.68
N LEU A 256 5.87 -14.73 18.63
CA LEU A 256 7.29 -14.51 18.42
C LEU A 256 7.91 -15.79 17.87
N ASN A 257 8.53 -15.70 16.70
CA ASN A 257 9.28 -16.80 16.10
C ASN A 257 10.76 -16.54 16.37
N LEU A 258 11.36 -17.30 17.29
CA LEU A 258 12.75 -17.14 17.72
C LEU A 258 13.66 -18.15 17.01
N TYR A 259 14.79 -17.68 16.49
CA TYR A 259 15.70 -18.43 15.64
C TYR A 259 17.15 -18.36 16.12
N ASP A 260 17.89 -19.44 15.88
CA ASP A 260 19.33 -19.53 16.13
C ASP A 260 20.17 -18.97 14.96
N LEU A 261 19.60 -18.97 13.74
CA LEU A 261 20.29 -18.62 12.51
C LEU A 261 19.68 -17.35 11.88
N PRO A 262 20.47 -16.58 11.11
CA PRO A 262 19.95 -15.41 10.38
C PRO A 262 18.97 -15.80 9.27
N GLU A 263 19.11 -16.99 8.70
CA GLU A 263 18.27 -17.56 7.66
C GLU A 263 18.07 -19.07 7.87
N GLY A 264 16.91 -19.60 7.48
CA GLY A 264 16.57 -21.02 7.66
C GLY A 264 16.46 -21.45 9.13
N GLY A 265 16.46 -22.76 9.36
CA GLY A 265 16.29 -23.35 10.70
C GLY A 265 14.84 -23.28 11.22
N ASP A 266 14.56 -24.09 12.23
CA ASP A 266 13.23 -24.15 12.85
C ASP A 266 13.08 -23.06 13.93
N ALA A 267 11.92 -22.42 13.95
CA ALA A 267 11.58 -21.43 14.95
C ALA A 267 11.13 -22.08 16.26
N SER A 268 11.56 -21.53 17.39
CA SER A 268 10.81 -21.66 18.63
C SER A 268 9.65 -20.67 18.62
N LEU A 269 8.42 -21.15 18.75
CA LEU A 269 7.21 -20.34 18.70
C LEU A 269 6.73 -19.97 20.11
N ILE A 270 6.67 -18.67 20.41
CA ILE A 270 6.24 -18.16 21.71
C ILE A 270 5.02 -17.24 21.52
N LYS A 271 3.88 -17.62 22.10
CA LYS A 271 2.69 -16.75 22.11
C LYS A 271 2.89 -15.56 23.05
N LEU A 272 2.66 -14.36 22.53
CA LEU A 272 2.60 -13.15 23.34
C LEU A 272 1.26 -13.04 24.05
N LYS A 273 1.24 -12.30 25.15
CA LYS A 273 0.03 -11.98 25.90
C LYS A 273 -0.47 -10.60 25.49
N LYS A 274 -1.76 -10.49 25.17
CA LYS A 274 -2.41 -9.19 24.96
C LYS A 274 -2.41 -8.42 26.28
N GLY A 275 -1.74 -7.28 26.29
CA GLY A 275 -1.70 -6.33 27.39
C GLY A 275 -2.78 -5.25 27.24
N LYS A 276 -2.56 -4.12 27.89
CA LYS A 276 -3.38 -2.91 27.72
C LYS A 276 -2.91 -2.14 26.48
N ASN A 277 -3.70 -1.14 26.07
CA ASN A 277 -3.32 -0.19 25.03
C ASN A 277 -2.89 -0.81 23.70
N GLY A 278 -3.45 -1.97 23.34
CA GLY A 278 -3.13 -2.65 22.09
C GLY A 278 -1.74 -3.30 22.02
N ILE A 279 -1.00 -3.34 23.13
CA ILE A 279 0.36 -3.90 23.16
C ILE A 279 0.31 -5.38 23.51
N TRP A 280 1.06 -6.17 22.75
CA TRP A 280 1.33 -7.58 23.00
C TRP A 280 2.71 -7.74 23.61
N LYS A 281 2.86 -8.59 24.64
CA LYS A 281 4.13 -8.74 25.37
C LYS A 281 4.49 -10.18 25.71
N THR A 282 5.78 -10.45 25.77
CA THR A 282 6.33 -11.64 26.44
C THR A 282 7.70 -11.33 27.02
N GLU A 283 8.14 -12.14 27.97
CA GLU A 283 9.48 -12.05 28.57
C GLU A 283 10.12 -13.43 28.52
N LEU A 284 11.33 -13.52 27.98
CA LEU A 284 12.09 -14.76 27.87
C LEU A 284 13.33 -14.69 28.76
N PRO A 285 13.52 -15.63 29.70
CA PRO A 285 14.70 -15.65 30.55
C PRO A 285 15.94 -16.11 29.77
N GLY A 286 17.10 -15.65 30.25
CA GLY A 286 18.41 -16.00 29.72
C GLY A 286 19.02 -14.96 28.79
N ASP A 287 20.27 -15.22 28.42
CA ASP A 287 21.02 -14.43 27.47
C ASP A 287 20.61 -14.83 26.04
N LEU A 288 19.88 -13.95 25.36
CA LEU A 288 19.40 -14.15 24.00
C LEU A 288 20.18 -13.30 22.98
N ILE A 289 21.34 -12.76 23.35
CA ILE A 289 22.15 -11.99 22.40
C ILE A 289 22.53 -12.88 21.20
N GLY A 290 22.46 -12.31 19.99
CA GLY A 290 22.75 -13.03 18.75
C GLY A 290 21.62 -13.93 18.24
N LYS A 291 20.49 -14.05 18.96
CA LYS A 291 19.29 -14.72 18.44
C LYS A 291 18.53 -13.80 17.49
N TYR A 292 17.83 -14.41 16.54
CA TYR A 292 17.04 -13.71 15.54
C TYR A 292 15.55 -13.92 15.80
N TYR A 293 14.71 -12.98 15.40
CA TYR A 293 13.28 -13.12 15.56
C TYR A 293 12.43 -12.38 14.52
N THR A 294 11.22 -12.87 14.36
CA THR A 294 10.11 -12.25 13.64
C THR A 294 8.84 -12.37 14.47
N TYR A 295 7.77 -11.72 14.02
CA TYR A 295 6.42 -12.02 14.50
C TYR A 295 5.59 -12.67 13.39
N THR A 296 4.71 -13.59 13.76
CA THR A 296 3.50 -13.89 13.00
C THR A 296 2.31 -13.32 13.76
N VAL A 297 1.38 -12.71 13.03
CA VAL A 297 0.23 -12.02 13.63
C VAL A 297 -1.04 -12.55 12.99
N ASP A 298 -1.88 -13.14 13.84
CA ASP A 298 -3.23 -13.50 13.46
C ASP A 298 -4.19 -12.39 13.89
N GLY A 299 -5.21 -12.23 13.08
CA GLY A 299 -6.25 -11.26 13.28
C GLY A 299 -7.29 -11.43 12.21
N LEU A 300 -8.43 -10.79 12.44
CA LEU A 300 -9.62 -11.17 11.70
C LEU A 300 -9.99 -10.15 10.61
N SER A 301 -9.20 -9.09 10.45
CA SER A 301 -9.20 -8.28 9.23
C SER A 301 -8.35 -8.95 8.15
N GLN A 302 -8.72 -8.70 6.89
CA GLN A 302 -8.02 -9.20 5.71
C GLN A 302 -6.53 -8.77 5.57
N ASP A 303 -6.08 -7.82 6.38
CA ASP A 303 -4.67 -7.40 6.41
C ASP A 303 -3.78 -8.35 7.23
N PHE A 304 -4.36 -9.26 8.03
CA PHE A 304 -3.62 -10.26 8.78
C PHE A 304 -3.42 -11.53 7.96
N ASP A 305 -2.18 -12.03 7.98
CA ASP A 305 -1.82 -13.34 7.47
C ASP A 305 -0.99 -14.06 8.54
N PRO A 306 -1.58 -15.06 9.24
CA PRO A 306 -0.89 -15.76 10.32
C PRO A 306 0.30 -16.61 9.83
N LYS A 307 0.46 -16.78 8.51
CA LYS A 307 1.61 -17.48 7.91
C LYS A 307 2.72 -16.53 7.50
N ARG A 308 2.45 -15.23 7.46
CA ARG A 308 3.44 -14.22 7.06
C ARG A 308 4.24 -13.79 8.27
N GLU A 309 5.54 -14.01 8.19
CA GLU A 309 6.48 -13.43 9.14
C GLU A 309 6.73 -11.95 8.81
N ILE A 310 6.79 -11.15 9.87
CA ILE A 310 7.08 -9.72 9.81
C ILE A 310 8.27 -9.38 10.71
N VAL A 311 9.11 -8.47 10.23
CA VAL A 311 10.18 -7.85 11.02
C VAL A 311 9.54 -6.99 12.10
N ASP A 312 10.16 -6.92 13.28
CA ASP A 312 9.71 -6.01 14.33
C ASP A 312 9.89 -4.56 13.83
N PRO A 313 8.83 -3.73 13.77
CA PRO A 313 8.96 -2.32 13.38
C PRO A 313 9.91 -1.52 14.29
N TYR A 314 10.18 -2.04 15.49
CA TYR A 314 11.09 -1.48 16.48
C TYR A 314 12.41 -2.25 16.57
N ALA A 315 12.68 -3.15 15.62
CA ALA A 315 13.97 -3.81 15.51
C ALA A 315 15.08 -2.76 15.36
N ARG A 316 16.09 -2.85 16.22
CA ARG A 316 17.27 -1.99 16.14
C ARG A 316 18.32 -2.52 15.14
N CYS A 317 18.22 -3.80 14.76
CA CYS A 317 19.09 -4.45 13.79
C CYS A 317 18.31 -5.54 13.08
N VAL A 318 18.53 -5.68 11.78
CA VAL A 318 17.88 -6.64 10.89
C VAL A 318 18.92 -7.25 9.97
N THR A 319 18.67 -8.47 9.50
CA THR A 319 19.57 -9.14 8.54
C THR A 319 19.46 -8.52 7.14
N THR A 320 18.23 -8.39 6.63
CA THR A 320 17.89 -7.81 5.32
C THR A 320 16.55 -7.07 5.41
N HIS A 321 16.14 -6.38 4.33
CA HIS A 321 14.87 -5.64 4.24
C HIS A 321 13.60 -6.49 4.50
N ASP A 322 13.69 -7.80 4.30
CA ASP A 322 12.64 -8.81 4.41
C ASP A 322 13.07 -9.98 5.33
N GLY A 323 14.16 -9.79 6.08
CA GLY A 323 14.81 -10.82 6.86
C GLY A 323 14.29 -10.94 8.28
N ARG A 324 15.21 -11.18 9.23
CA ARG A 324 14.90 -11.34 10.65
C ARG A 324 15.47 -10.17 11.45
N SER A 325 14.79 -9.83 12.52
CA SER A 325 15.29 -8.90 13.54
C SER A 325 16.38 -9.60 14.36
N LEU A 326 17.41 -8.88 14.80
CA LEU A 326 18.49 -9.41 15.65
C LEU A 326 18.36 -8.84 17.06
N ILE A 327 18.46 -9.72 18.06
CA ILE A 327 18.66 -9.31 19.45
C ILE A 327 20.15 -9.00 19.61
N PHE A 328 20.48 -7.73 19.74
CA PHE A 328 21.85 -7.25 19.94
C PHE A 328 21.90 -6.18 21.02
N GLU A 329 23.09 -6.02 21.58
CA GLU A 329 23.46 -4.92 22.43
C GLU A 329 24.54 -4.14 21.68
N ASP A 330 24.36 -2.82 21.56
CA ASP A 330 25.35 -1.92 20.97
C ASP A 330 25.89 -1.01 22.06
N ASP A 331 27.17 -1.19 22.35
CA ASP A 331 27.94 -0.42 23.31
C ASP A 331 28.93 0.54 22.62
N THR A 332 28.78 0.75 21.31
CA THR A 332 29.65 1.66 20.54
C THR A 332 29.65 3.05 21.17
N PRO A 333 30.82 3.58 21.59
CA PRO A 333 30.89 4.90 22.21
C PRO A 333 30.42 6.01 21.27
N ILE A 334 29.39 6.75 21.68
CA ILE A 334 28.90 7.90 20.93
C ILE A 334 29.71 9.14 21.33
N VAL A 335 30.42 9.72 20.36
CA VAL A 335 31.14 10.98 20.55
C VAL A 335 30.14 12.13 20.71
N LYS A 336 30.42 13.08 21.61
CA LYS A 336 29.59 14.27 21.79
C LYS A 336 29.54 15.07 20.48
N SER A 337 28.34 15.37 20.00
CA SER A 337 28.15 16.19 18.81
C SER A 337 28.70 17.61 19.00
N PRO A 338 29.17 18.26 17.92
CA PRO A 338 29.44 19.69 17.93
C PRO A 338 28.20 20.48 18.36
N SER A 339 28.40 21.61 19.04
CA SER A 339 27.31 22.48 19.49
C SER A 339 27.46 23.86 18.89
N PHE A 340 26.47 24.28 18.11
CA PHE A 340 26.34 25.60 17.51
C PHE A 340 24.85 25.96 17.36
N PRO A 341 24.49 27.25 17.31
CA PRO A 341 23.13 27.69 17.02
C PRO A 341 22.61 27.14 15.69
N PHE A 342 21.33 26.75 15.60
CA PHE A 342 20.75 26.24 14.35
C PHE A 342 20.88 27.20 13.16
N GLN A 343 20.84 28.51 13.41
CA GLN A 343 21.02 29.55 12.39
C GLN A 343 22.44 29.58 11.79
N ASP A 344 23.42 29.00 12.49
CA ASP A 344 24.81 28.91 12.03
C ASP A 344 25.06 27.59 11.28
N ALA A 345 24.05 26.74 11.10
CA ALA A 345 24.16 25.50 10.35
C ALA A 345 24.39 25.77 8.86
N VAL A 346 25.47 25.19 8.34
CA VAL A 346 25.77 25.11 6.90
C VAL A 346 25.61 23.65 6.51
N ILE A 347 24.43 23.33 6.00
CA ILE A 347 23.99 21.96 5.70
C ILE A 347 24.44 21.56 4.30
N TYR A 348 25.07 20.39 4.22
CA TYR A 348 25.42 19.72 2.97
C TYR A 348 24.64 18.42 2.85
N GLU A 349 23.65 18.38 1.96
CA GLU A 349 22.87 17.17 1.66
C GLU A 349 23.75 16.16 0.91
N MET A 350 23.73 14.91 1.36
CA MET A 350 24.60 13.88 0.85
C MET A 350 23.95 12.50 0.87
N HIS A 351 24.34 11.68 -0.11
CA HIS A 351 24.02 10.27 -0.11
C HIS A 351 25.28 9.42 0.17
N VAL A 352 25.17 8.43 1.07
CA VAL A 352 26.28 7.56 1.50
C VAL A 352 26.99 6.90 0.32
N ARG A 353 26.22 6.47 -0.69
CA ARG A 353 26.79 5.88 -1.91
C ARG A 353 27.56 6.94 -2.70
N ASP A 354 26.89 8.04 -3.01
CA ASP A 354 27.35 9.03 -3.98
C ASP A 354 28.62 9.73 -3.51
N PHE A 355 28.76 9.91 -2.19
CA PHE A 355 29.94 10.48 -1.54
C PHE A 355 31.27 9.84 -1.96
N SER A 356 31.27 8.52 -2.16
CA SER A 356 32.52 7.75 -2.28
C SER A 356 32.56 6.79 -3.48
N ILE A 357 31.44 6.56 -4.17
CA ILE A 357 31.34 5.55 -5.25
C ILE A 357 32.15 5.92 -6.51
N GLY A 358 32.50 7.20 -6.68
CA GLY A 358 33.31 7.65 -7.81
C GLY A 358 34.58 6.82 -7.98
N GLU A 359 34.91 6.47 -9.22
CA GLU A 359 36.11 5.67 -9.52
C GLU A 359 37.37 6.34 -8.97
N ASN A 360 37.43 7.66 -9.07
CA ASN A 360 38.54 8.50 -8.65
C ASN A 360 38.34 9.15 -7.27
N SER A 361 37.44 8.63 -6.42
CA SER A 361 37.22 9.19 -5.07
C SER A 361 38.44 9.10 -4.16
N GLY A 362 39.40 8.23 -4.48
CA GLY A 362 40.56 7.96 -3.61
C GLY A 362 40.22 7.13 -2.36
N MET A 363 38.97 6.68 -2.22
CA MET A 363 38.47 5.96 -1.04
C MET A 363 38.43 4.45 -1.26
N THR A 364 38.59 3.68 -0.19
CA THR A 364 38.57 2.21 -0.18
C THR A 364 37.16 1.67 0.03
N ASN A 365 36.44 2.16 1.04
CA ASN A 365 35.12 1.67 1.47
C ASN A 365 33.98 2.28 0.66
N LYS A 366 34.11 2.27 -0.67
CA LYS A 366 33.21 2.95 -1.59
C LYS A 366 31.74 2.54 -1.38
N GLY A 367 30.91 3.54 -1.15
CA GLY A 367 29.48 3.47 -0.90
C GLY A 367 29.08 2.82 0.43
N LYS A 368 29.95 2.87 1.44
CA LYS A 368 29.70 2.34 2.79
C LYS A 368 29.89 3.44 3.83
N TYR A 369 29.30 3.27 5.02
CA TYR A 369 29.50 4.20 6.14
C TYR A 369 30.96 4.37 6.52
N LEU A 370 31.79 3.31 6.41
CA LEU A 370 33.22 3.38 6.71
C LEU A 370 33.99 4.35 5.79
N ALA A 371 33.47 4.72 4.62
CA ALA A 371 34.08 5.77 3.79
C ALA A 371 34.21 7.10 4.56
N PHE A 372 33.24 7.42 5.43
CA PHE A 372 33.26 8.65 6.23
C PHE A 372 34.32 8.65 7.34
N THR A 373 35.05 7.55 7.50
CA THR A 373 36.19 7.46 8.43
C THR A 373 37.54 7.60 7.74
N GLU A 374 37.55 7.65 6.39
CA GLU A 374 38.77 7.75 5.61
C GLU A 374 39.25 9.20 5.54
N ILE A 375 40.53 9.37 5.83
CA ILE A 375 41.23 10.66 5.90
C ILE A 375 42.43 10.60 4.94
N GLY A 376 42.83 11.74 4.40
CA GLY A 376 43.93 11.87 3.44
C GLY A 376 43.57 11.43 2.02
N THR A 377 42.28 11.32 1.70
CA THR A 377 41.84 10.87 0.38
C THR A 377 41.98 11.99 -0.64
N LYS A 378 42.50 11.67 -1.83
CA LYS A 378 42.79 12.64 -2.89
C LYS A 378 42.32 12.13 -4.25
N LEU A 379 42.04 13.07 -5.15
CA LEU A 379 41.81 12.77 -6.56
C LEU A 379 43.14 12.28 -7.20
N PRO A 380 43.17 11.08 -7.83
CA PRO A 380 44.39 10.51 -8.41
C PRO A 380 45.13 11.46 -9.33
N GLY A 381 46.44 11.61 -9.11
CA GLY A 381 47.32 12.47 -9.91
C GLY A 381 47.23 13.96 -9.57
N THR A 382 46.53 14.34 -8.50
CA THR A 382 46.40 15.74 -8.06
C THR A 382 46.59 15.88 -6.54
N ASP A 383 46.70 17.11 -6.07
CA ASP A 383 46.68 17.45 -4.64
C ASP A 383 45.28 17.81 -4.11
N LEU A 384 44.23 17.65 -4.93
CA LEU A 384 42.87 17.96 -4.53
C LEU A 384 42.36 16.89 -3.56
N SER A 385 41.99 17.34 -2.36
CA SER A 385 41.34 16.52 -1.34
C SER A 385 39.98 16.03 -1.84
N THR A 386 39.60 14.84 -1.40
CA THR A 386 38.28 14.24 -1.57
C THR A 386 37.77 13.77 -0.22
N GLY A 387 36.53 13.27 -0.16
CA GLY A 387 35.98 12.70 1.08
C GLY A 387 35.85 13.74 2.19
N ILE A 388 36.15 13.34 3.43
CA ILE A 388 35.95 14.17 4.63
C ILE A 388 36.83 15.43 4.59
N ASP A 389 38.08 15.32 4.13
CA ASP A 389 39.01 16.45 4.10
C ASP A 389 38.48 17.57 3.20
N HIS A 390 37.88 17.22 2.06
CA HIS A 390 37.25 18.20 1.18
C HIS A 390 36.05 18.89 1.82
N LEU A 391 35.25 18.17 2.61
CA LEU A 391 34.12 18.77 3.34
C LEU A 391 34.59 19.79 4.39
N VAL A 392 35.71 19.48 5.05
CA VAL A 392 36.35 20.41 5.99
C VAL A 392 36.87 21.65 5.25
N GLU A 393 37.53 21.48 4.10
CA GLU A 393 37.96 22.59 3.24
C GLU A 393 36.80 23.47 2.76
N LEU A 394 35.66 22.84 2.44
CA LEU A 394 34.45 23.53 2.02
C LEU A 394 33.84 24.38 3.14
N GLY A 395 34.19 24.11 4.40
CA GLY A 395 33.73 24.87 5.57
C GLY A 395 32.32 24.53 6.03
N ILE A 396 31.79 23.37 5.62
CA ILE A 396 30.48 22.90 6.08
C ILE A 396 30.59 22.40 7.53
N ASN A 397 29.50 22.50 8.30
CA ASN A 397 29.46 22.05 9.69
C ASN A 397 28.35 21.03 9.97
N THR A 398 27.51 20.74 8.97
CA THR A 398 26.39 19.80 9.08
C THR A 398 26.28 18.97 7.80
N ILE A 399 26.21 17.65 7.93
CA ILE A 399 25.91 16.72 6.83
C ILE A 399 24.49 16.19 7.06
N GLN A 400 23.66 16.21 6.02
CA GLN A 400 22.31 15.64 6.05
C GLN A 400 22.21 14.44 5.11
#